data_AF-A0AAW2DBQ7-F1
#
_entry.id   AF-A0AAW2DBQ7-F1
#
_cell.length_a   1.000
_cell.length_b   1.000
_cell.length_c   1.000
_cell.angle_alpha   90.00
_cell.angle_beta   90.00
_cell.angle_gamma   90.00
#
_symmetry.space_group_name_H-M   'P 1'
#
loop_
_entity.id
_entity.type
_entity.pdbx_description
1 polymer ?
#
loop_
_entity_poly.entity_id
_entity_poly.type
_entity_poly.pdbx_seq_one_letter_code
_entity_poly.pdbx_strand_id
1 'polypeptide(L)'
;MNDWFKIVCNETGGFPKAFLPSIGMEVLEINITDPYNDDHFWNDPGLIRVNMPIISSNRKKGLTCLITSSNIGGVNISGSPFFFSSDQDRFISVGCDNLALMSSINPMVVVGCKSNCVDKSMIEDSELKYCSGFNYCMSTVPSGIQVLNASFRGIKEENKTSEECKFAFLADDKWLNSTTKNLSYYV
;
A
#
# COMPACT_ATOMS: atom_id res chain seq x y z
N MET A 1 -8.19 -19.57 -21.37
CA MET A 1 -7.84 -19.37 -19.95
C MET A 1 -7.52 -17.89 -19.78
N ASN A 2 -8.01 -17.22 -18.74
CA ASN A 2 -7.79 -15.78 -18.57
C ASN A 2 -6.42 -15.54 -17.92
N ASP A 3 -5.55 -14.79 -18.61
CA ASP A 3 -4.16 -14.55 -18.19
C ASP A 3 -4.05 -13.79 -16.86
N TRP A 4 -5.11 -13.09 -16.43
CA TRP A 4 -5.15 -12.44 -15.13
C TRP A 4 -5.00 -13.43 -13.96
N PHE A 5 -5.44 -14.69 -14.12
CA PHE A 5 -5.33 -15.72 -13.08
C PHE A 5 -4.07 -16.58 -13.20
N LYS A 6 -3.18 -16.31 -14.15
CA LYS A 6 -1.98 -17.10 -14.37
C LYS A 6 -0.97 -16.85 -13.24
N ILE A 7 -0.59 -17.89 -12.50
CA ILE A 7 0.50 -17.87 -11.53
C ILE A 7 1.74 -18.53 -12.14
N VAL A 8 2.90 -17.94 -11.93
CA VAL A 8 4.19 -18.50 -12.32
C VAL A 8 5.08 -18.64 -11.10
N CYS A 9 5.69 -19.79 -10.92
CA CYS A 9 6.70 -19.99 -9.88
C CYS A 9 8.06 -19.56 -10.41
N ASN A 10 8.69 -18.60 -9.74
CA ASN A 10 10.08 -18.23 -9.98
C ASN A 10 10.98 -19.01 -9.02
N GLU A 11 11.86 -19.83 -9.56
CA GLU A 11 12.78 -20.69 -8.80
C GLU A 11 14.18 -20.08 -8.64
N THR A 12 14.42 -18.88 -9.18
CA THR A 12 15.72 -18.20 -9.02
C THR A 12 15.88 -17.71 -7.57
N GLY A 13 16.83 -18.29 -6.82
CA GLY A 13 17.17 -17.84 -5.46
C GLY A 13 17.00 -18.87 -4.35
N GLY A 14 16.80 -20.16 -4.68
CA GLY A 14 16.83 -21.28 -3.71
C GLY A 14 15.48 -21.62 -3.08
N PHE A 15 14.54 -20.66 -3.01
CA PHE A 15 13.15 -20.91 -2.61
C PHE A 15 12.20 -20.48 -3.74
N PRO A 16 11.35 -21.39 -4.25
CA PRO A 16 10.34 -21.03 -5.25
C PRO A 16 9.38 -19.99 -4.70
N LYS A 17 9.23 -18.89 -5.44
CA LYS A 17 8.30 -17.80 -5.13
C LYS A 17 7.20 -17.76 -6.17
N ALA A 18 5.95 -17.69 -5.75
CA ALA A 18 4.82 -17.51 -6.67
C ALA A 18 4.75 -16.05 -7.12
N PHE A 19 4.49 -15.82 -8.39
CA PHE A 19 4.32 -14.49 -8.99
C PHE A 19 3.06 -14.42 -9.83
N LEU A 20 2.41 -13.26 -9.79
CA LEU A 20 1.31 -12.90 -10.67
C LEU A 20 1.88 -12.02 -11.80
N PRO A 21 2.18 -12.59 -12.99
CA PRO A 21 2.92 -11.88 -14.04
C PRO A 21 2.15 -10.68 -14.60
N SER A 22 0.81 -10.72 -14.55
CA SER A 22 -0.07 -9.66 -15.04
C SER A 22 0.13 -8.32 -14.32
N ILE A 23 0.66 -8.35 -13.09
CA ILE A 23 1.00 -7.15 -12.31
C ILE A 23 2.45 -7.11 -11.83
N GLY A 24 3.24 -8.15 -12.11
CA GLY A 24 4.65 -8.24 -11.70
C GLY A 24 4.86 -8.33 -10.18
N MET A 25 3.90 -8.89 -9.44
CA MET A 25 3.96 -8.97 -7.97
C MET A 25 4.15 -10.40 -7.47
N GLU A 26 4.90 -10.54 -6.38
CA GLU A 26 5.01 -11.79 -5.63
C GLU A 26 3.67 -12.08 -4.93
N VAL A 27 3.22 -13.33 -5.02
CA VAL A 27 2.01 -13.82 -4.37
C VAL A 27 2.43 -14.45 -3.04
N LEU A 28 1.86 -13.93 -1.96
CA LEU A 28 2.15 -14.33 -0.59
C LEU A 28 1.15 -15.39 -0.10
N GLU A 29 -0.10 -15.30 -0.55
CA GLU A 29 -1.17 -16.20 -0.13
C GLU A 29 -2.28 -16.24 -1.18
N ILE A 30 -2.89 -17.40 -1.36
CA ILE A 30 -4.08 -17.61 -2.18
C ILE A 30 -5.10 -18.29 -1.29
N ASN A 31 -6.26 -17.66 -1.11
CA ASN A 31 -7.38 -18.21 -0.39
C ASN A 31 -8.59 -18.27 -1.32
N ILE A 32 -8.99 -19.47 -1.69
CA ILE A 32 -10.12 -19.72 -2.58
C ILE A 32 -11.19 -20.41 -1.75
N THR A 33 -12.29 -19.71 -1.49
CA THR A 33 -13.47 -20.28 -0.87
C THR A 33 -14.15 -21.21 -1.88
N ASP A 34 -14.39 -22.47 -1.50
CA ASP A 34 -15.18 -23.40 -2.33
C ASP A 34 -16.66 -23.12 -2.10
N PRO A 35 -17.40 -22.60 -3.10
CA PRO A 35 -18.80 -22.29 -2.94
C PRO A 35 -19.68 -23.52 -2.66
N TYR A 36 -19.21 -24.74 -2.91
CA TYR A 36 -20.03 -25.97 -2.82
C TYR A 36 -19.80 -26.83 -1.57
N ASN A 37 -18.73 -26.60 -0.80
CA ASN A 37 -18.31 -27.49 0.29
C ASN A 37 -18.15 -26.80 1.65
N ASP A 38 -18.45 -25.50 1.76
CA ASP A 38 -18.37 -24.80 3.04
C ASP A 38 -19.76 -24.57 3.63
N ASP A 39 -19.94 -25.03 4.86
CA ASP A 39 -21.11 -24.83 5.72
C ASP A 39 -21.27 -23.33 6.08
N HIS A 40 -20.27 -22.51 5.73
CA HIS A 40 -20.27 -21.06 5.88
C HIS A 40 -20.87 -20.32 4.67
N PHE A 41 -21.69 -19.36 5.07
CA PHE A 41 -22.53 -18.47 4.28
C PHE A 41 -21.87 -17.98 2.98
N TRP A 42 -22.48 -18.33 1.85
CA TRP A 42 -22.22 -17.78 0.51
C TRP A 42 -21.93 -16.28 0.58
N ASN A 43 -20.74 -15.84 0.15
CA ASN A 43 -20.40 -14.55 -0.49
C ASN A 43 -18.94 -14.10 -0.31
N ASP A 44 -18.08 -14.84 0.43
CA ASP A 44 -16.68 -14.44 0.55
C ASP A 44 -15.95 -14.59 -0.80
N PRO A 45 -15.45 -13.50 -1.39
CA PRO A 45 -14.72 -13.59 -2.65
C PRO A 45 -13.40 -14.34 -2.43
N GLY A 46 -12.91 -15.02 -3.48
CA GLY A 46 -11.55 -15.53 -3.47
C GLY A 46 -10.55 -14.39 -3.30
N LEU A 47 -9.57 -14.58 -2.42
CA LEU A 47 -8.57 -13.58 -2.05
C LEU A 47 -7.19 -14.01 -2.54
N ILE A 48 -6.43 -13.04 -3.03
CA ILE A 48 -5.00 -13.20 -3.32
C ILE A 48 -4.27 -12.08 -2.60
N ARG A 49 -3.32 -12.45 -1.74
CA ARG A 49 -2.44 -11.51 -1.05
C ARG A 49 -1.13 -11.40 -1.82
N VAL A 50 -0.74 -10.18 -2.16
CA VAL A 50 0.48 -9.91 -2.93
C VAL A 50 1.40 -8.94 -2.21
N ASN A 51 2.69 -8.98 -2.54
CA ASN A 51 3.69 -8.07 -2.00
C ASN A 51 3.58 -6.68 -2.67
N MET A 52 2.73 -5.83 -2.10
CA MET A 52 2.39 -4.51 -2.68
C MET A 52 3.57 -3.54 -2.66
N PRO A 53 3.71 -2.67 -3.68
CA PRO A 53 4.78 -1.69 -3.75
C PRO A 53 4.58 -0.53 -2.79
N ILE A 54 5.69 0.14 -2.46
CA ILE A 54 5.69 1.41 -1.73
C ILE A 54 5.94 2.54 -2.73
N ILE A 55 5.00 3.47 -2.82
CA ILE A 55 5.11 4.66 -3.67
C ILE A 55 5.76 5.76 -2.83
N SER A 56 6.79 6.43 -3.36
CA SER A 56 7.41 7.60 -2.72
C SER A 56 7.16 8.90 -3.48
N SER A 57 7.28 10.02 -2.78
CA SER A 57 7.31 11.35 -3.38
C SER A 57 8.52 11.53 -4.29
N ASN A 58 8.30 12.17 -5.44
CA ASN A 58 9.35 12.47 -6.41
C ASN A 58 10.41 13.45 -5.87
N ARG A 59 11.62 13.32 -6.43
CA ARG A 59 12.83 14.12 -6.17
C ARG A 59 12.59 15.63 -6.07
N LYS A 60 13.19 16.26 -5.05
CA LYS A 60 13.80 17.59 -5.18
C LYS A 60 15.33 17.44 -5.15
N LYS A 61 16.07 18.38 -5.77
CA LYS A 61 17.54 18.37 -5.87
C LYS A 61 18.17 18.13 -4.48
N GLY A 62 18.90 17.03 -4.30
CA GLY A 62 19.74 16.79 -3.12
C GLY A 62 19.29 15.66 -2.18
N LEU A 63 18.05 15.16 -2.26
CA LEU A 63 17.58 14.05 -1.42
C LEU A 63 16.96 12.93 -2.28
N THR A 64 17.42 11.69 -2.08
CA THR A 64 16.80 10.49 -2.68
C THR A 64 16.07 9.74 -1.58
N CYS A 65 14.76 9.55 -1.77
CA CYS A 65 13.97 8.65 -0.93
C CYS A 65 14.35 7.22 -1.28
N LEU A 66 15.28 6.65 -0.52
CA LEU A 66 15.72 5.28 -0.72
C LEU A 66 14.61 4.34 -0.27
N ILE A 67 14.03 3.62 -1.22
CA ILE A 67 13.23 2.43 -0.96
C ILE A 67 14.08 1.25 -1.41
N THR A 68 14.23 0.23 -0.56
CA THR A 68 14.93 -1.02 -0.89
C THR A 68 14.08 -1.98 -1.74
N SER A 69 12.85 -1.59 -2.07
CA SER A 69 11.89 -2.41 -2.83
C SER A 69 12.07 -2.24 -4.33
N SER A 70 12.12 -3.37 -5.03
CA SER A 70 12.30 -3.48 -6.49
C SER A 70 11.11 -2.94 -7.29
N ASN A 71 9.92 -2.79 -6.67
CA ASN A 71 8.70 -2.35 -7.33
C ASN A 71 8.46 -0.86 -7.05
N ILE A 72 9.07 -0.01 -7.88
CA ILE A 72 8.93 1.45 -7.82
C ILE A 72 7.79 1.86 -8.75
N GLY A 73 6.57 1.96 -8.21
CA GLY A 73 5.43 2.41 -8.99
C GLY A 73 4.08 2.00 -8.42
N GLY A 74 3.02 2.62 -8.93
CA GLY A 74 1.66 2.19 -8.66
C GLY A 74 1.31 0.85 -9.31
N VAL A 75 0.18 0.27 -8.91
CA VAL A 75 -0.37 -0.97 -9.47
C VAL A 75 -1.65 -0.66 -10.23
N ASN A 76 -1.77 -1.16 -11.46
CA ASN A 76 -2.97 -1.00 -12.27
C ASN A 76 -3.51 -2.37 -12.69
N ILE A 77 -4.64 -2.75 -12.10
CA ILE A 77 -5.40 -3.98 -12.40
C ILE A 77 -6.72 -3.67 -13.12
N SER A 78 -6.83 -2.51 -13.77
CA SER A 78 -8.04 -2.10 -14.48
C SER A 78 -8.38 -3.09 -15.60
N GLY A 79 -9.64 -3.49 -15.69
CA GLY A 79 -10.09 -4.48 -16.68
C GLY A 79 -9.77 -5.93 -16.31
N SER A 80 -9.11 -6.15 -15.18
CA SER A 80 -9.00 -7.47 -14.55
C SER A 80 -10.29 -7.81 -13.79
N PRO A 81 -10.49 -9.09 -13.41
CA PRO A 81 -11.56 -9.48 -12.50
C PRO A 81 -11.26 -9.18 -11.01
N PHE A 82 -10.11 -8.59 -10.69
CA PHE A 82 -9.69 -8.30 -9.32
C PHE A 82 -10.01 -6.86 -8.91
N PHE A 83 -10.22 -6.66 -7.62
CA PHE A 83 -10.32 -5.36 -6.98
C PHE A 83 -9.46 -5.36 -5.72
N PHE A 84 -8.96 -4.19 -5.31
CA PHE A 84 -8.42 -4.07 -3.95
C PHE A 84 -9.56 -4.24 -2.94
N SER A 85 -9.28 -4.99 -1.88
CA SER A 85 -10.28 -5.40 -0.90
C SER A 85 -10.70 -4.20 -0.05
N SER A 86 -11.97 -3.83 -0.09
CA SER A 86 -12.48 -2.75 0.77
C SER A 86 -12.47 -3.09 2.25
N ASP A 87 -12.54 -4.39 2.55
CA ASP A 87 -12.66 -4.88 3.92
C ASP A 87 -11.29 -5.13 4.55
N GLN A 88 -10.35 -5.65 3.75
CA GLN A 88 -9.03 -6.09 4.22
C GLN A 88 -7.93 -5.07 3.93
N ASP A 89 -7.99 -4.32 2.83
CA ASP A 89 -6.92 -3.38 2.51
C ASP A 89 -7.14 -2.02 3.20
N ARG A 90 -6.03 -1.41 3.59
CA ARG A 90 -5.95 -0.05 4.12
C ARG A 90 -4.98 0.76 3.29
N PHE A 91 -5.42 1.96 2.88
CA PHE A 91 -4.54 2.93 2.26
C PHE A 91 -3.80 3.72 3.32
N ILE A 92 -2.48 3.58 3.34
CA ILE A 92 -1.61 4.20 4.33
C ILE A 92 -0.73 5.20 3.63
N SER A 93 -0.55 6.35 4.26
CA SER A 93 0.46 7.32 3.88
C SER A 93 1.28 7.73 5.08
N VAL A 94 2.59 7.83 4.88
CA VAL A 94 3.57 8.21 5.88
C VAL A 94 4.30 9.44 5.37
N GLY A 95 4.42 10.46 6.22
CA GLY A 95 5.17 11.67 5.92
C GLY A 95 4.48 12.92 6.44
N CYS A 96 5.21 14.03 6.42
CA CYS A 96 4.75 15.26 7.03
C CYS A 96 3.95 16.16 6.09
N ASP A 97 2.88 16.77 6.60
CA ASP A 97 1.97 17.66 5.87
C ASP A 97 1.64 17.08 4.49
N ASN A 98 1.19 15.83 4.49
CA ASN A 98 0.99 15.02 3.30
C ASN A 98 -0.49 14.77 3.05
N LEU A 99 -0.93 15.03 1.82
CA LEU A 99 -2.18 14.51 1.29
C LEU A 99 -1.82 13.52 0.18
N ALA A 100 -1.90 12.22 0.49
CA ALA A 100 -1.79 11.16 -0.49
C ALA A 100 -3.15 10.87 -1.12
N LEU A 101 -3.23 10.86 -2.44
CA LEU A 101 -4.48 10.61 -3.18
C LEU A 101 -4.38 9.33 -4.01
N MET A 102 -5.31 8.39 -3.79
CA MET A 102 -5.52 7.20 -4.61
C MET A 102 -6.78 7.36 -5.46
N SER A 103 -6.67 7.26 -6.79
CA SER A 103 -7.77 7.52 -7.73
C SER A 103 -8.18 6.28 -8.52
N SER A 104 -9.49 6.02 -8.63
CA SER A 104 -10.07 5.09 -9.63
C SER A 104 -10.53 5.82 -10.89
N ILE A 105 -10.58 5.10 -12.01
CA ILE A 105 -10.89 5.66 -13.33
C ILE A 105 -12.42 5.73 -13.55
N ASN A 106 -13.21 4.79 -13.00
CA ASN A 106 -14.66 4.73 -13.19
C ASN A 106 -15.40 3.93 -12.09
N PRO A 107 -16.22 4.55 -11.22
CA PRO A 107 -16.37 6.00 -11.03
C PRO A 107 -15.07 6.62 -10.48
N MET A 108 -14.89 7.92 -10.72
CA MET A 108 -13.76 8.68 -10.16
C MET A 108 -13.90 8.75 -8.64
N VAL A 109 -13.27 7.81 -7.95
CA VAL A 109 -13.21 7.76 -6.48
C VAL A 109 -11.80 8.13 -6.07
N VAL A 110 -11.67 9.14 -5.22
CA VAL A 110 -10.39 9.59 -4.68
C VAL A 110 -10.37 9.30 -3.18
N VAL A 111 -9.46 8.43 -2.75
CA VAL A 111 -9.16 8.21 -1.33
C VAL A 111 -8.04 9.16 -0.94
N GLY A 112 -8.32 10.01 0.05
CA GLY A 112 -7.35 10.96 0.57
C GLY A 112 -6.87 10.54 1.95
N CYS A 113 -5.56 10.47 2.12
CA CYS A 113 -4.93 10.21 3.41
C CYS A 113 -4.12 11.45 3.79
N LYS A 114 -4.57 12.13 4.85
CA LYS A 114 -3.97 13.36 5.36
C LYS A 114 -3.25 13.13 6.68
N SER A 115 -1.96 13.44 6.73
CA SER A 115 -1.16 13.48 7.97
C SER A 115 -0.64 14.91 8.21
N ASN A 116 -0.77 15.40 9.44
CA ASN A 116 -0.21 16.67 9.89
C ASN A 116 0.93 16.38 10.88
N CYS A 117 1.96 17.22 10.92
CA CYS A 117 2.96 17.13 11.99
C CYS A 117 2.77 18.18 13.08
N VAL A 118 3.03 17.75 14.30
CA VAL A 118 3.28 18.65 15.43
C VAL A 118 4.73 19.12 15.35
N ASP A 119 4.97 20.39 15.64
CA ASP A 119 6.32 20.92 15.70
C ASP A 119 7.12 20.18 16.78
N LYS A 120 8.30 19.66 16.42
CA LYS A 120 9.22 18.94 17.33
C LYS A 120 9.64 19.78 18.54
N SER A 121 9.51 21.10 18.44
CA SER A 121 9.77 22.05 19.53
C SER A 121 8.73 21.98 20.66
N MET A 122 7.53 21.43 20.40
CA MET A 122 6.41 21.38 21.34
C MET A 122 6.28 20.05 22.10
N ILE A 123 7.21 19.11 21.87
CA ILE A 123 7.15 17.76 22.44
C ILE A 123 8.29 17.59 23.43
N GLU A 124 7.94 17.52 24.72
CA GLU A 124 8.86 17.35 25.84
C GLU A 124 9.36 15.90 25.97
N ASP A 125 8.56 14.93 25.52
CA ASP A 125 8.90 13.51 25.54
C ASP A 125 9.84 13.15 24.39
N SER A 126 11.06 12.70 24.74
CA SER A 126 12.10 12.35 23.77
C SER A 126 11.75 11.18 22.86
N GLU A 127 10.96 10.20 23.30
CA GLU A 127 10.55 9.06 22.46
C GLU A 127 9.50 9.49 21.43
N LEU A 128 8.52 10.30 21.86
CA LEU A 128 7.55 10.91 20.96
C LEU A 128 8.23 11.85 19.95
N LYS A 129 9.31 12.54 20.34
CA LYS A 129 10.10 13.46 19.49
C LYS A 129 10.75 12.77 18.29
N TYR A 130 11.19 11.51 18.43
CA TYR A 130 11.70 10.71 17.30
C TYR A 130 10.59 10.31 16.32
N CYS A 131 9.39 10.03 16.83
CA CYS A 131 8.19 9.74 16.01
C CYS A 131 7.53 11.00 15.42
N SER A 132 7.84 12.19 15.94
CA SER A 132 7.20 13.47 15.57
C SER A 132 7.47 13.96 14.14
N GLY A 133 8.35 13.28 13.39
CA GLY A 133 8.58 13.51 11.95
C GLY A 133 7.83 12.55 11.03
N PHE A 134 7.26 11.47 11.56
CA PHE A 134 6.60 10.42 10.80
C PHE A 134 5.14 10.29 11.26
N ASN A 135 4.33 11.29 10.93
CA ASN A 135 2.89 11.11 11.03
C ASN A 135 2.41 10.21 9.89
N TYR A 136 1.58 9.25 10.24
CA TYR A 136 0.89 8.43 9.27
C TYR A 136 -0.61 8.68 9.35
N CYS A 137 -1.28 8.38 8.27
CA CYS A 137 -2.72 8.30 8.21
C CYS A 137 -3.09 6.94 7.62
N MET A 138 -4.31 6.51 7.91
CA MET A 138 -4.88 5.30 7.36
C MET A 138 -6.29 5.61 6.87
N SER A 139 -6.67 5.09 5.72
CA SER A 139 -7.99 5.27 5.13
C SER A 139 -8.50 3.94 4.59
N THR A 140 -9.82 3.74 4.66
CA THR A 140 -10.45 2.58 4.05
C THR A 140 -10.39 2.68 2.54
N VAL A 141 -10.29 1.54 1.87
CA VAL A 141 -10.35 1.44 0.42
C VAL A 141 -11.82 1.27 0.02
N PRO A 142 -12.39 2.14 -0.82
CA PRO A 142 -13.74 1.94 -1.34
C PRO A 142 -13.81 0.67 -2.19
N SER A 143 -14.99 0.06 -2.28
CA SER A 143 -15.19 -1.09 -3.16
C SER A 143 -15.04 -0.68 -4.63
N GLY A 144 -14.49 -1.58 -5.46
CA GLY A 144 -14.37 -1.36 -6.91
C GLY A 144 -13.09 -0.64 -7.36
N ILE A 145 -12.13 -0.36 -6.46
CA ILE A 145 -10.86 0.25 -6.84
C ILE A 145 -9.95 -0.79 -7.52
N GLN A 146 -9.42 -0.43 -8.69
CA GLN A 146 -8.50 -1.25 -9.49
C GLN A 146 -7.16 -0.56 -9.78
N VAL A 147 -6.96 0.66 -9.28
CA VAL A 147 -5.74 1.43 -9.50
C VAL A 147 -5.20 1.94 -8.16
N LEU A 148 -4.00 1.48 -7.83
CA LEU A 148 -3.17 2.07 -6.80
C LEU A 148 -2.20 3.02 -7.49
N ASN A 149 -2.43 4.31 -7.32
CA ASN A 149 -1.46 5.34 -7.64
C ASN A 149 -1.53 6.38 -6.53
N ALA A 150 -0.40 6.95 -6.12
CA ALA A 150 -0.38 7.95 -5.06
C ALA A 150 0.28 9.23 -5.56
N SER A 151 -0.42 10.34 -5.42
CA SER A 151 0.16 11.67 -5.57
C SER A 151 0.22 12.36 -4.21
N PHE A 152 1.30 13.09 -3.96
CA PHE A 152 1.57 13.74 -2.68
C PHE A 152 1.40 15.25 -2.83
N ARG A 153 0.47 15.85 -2.09
CA ARG A 153 0.29 17.31 -2.03
C ARG A 153 0.73 17.85 -0.67
N GLY A 154 1.33 19.03 -0.67
CA GLY A 154 1.62 19.79 0.55
C GLY A 154 0.36 20.50 1.05
N ILE A 155 0.20 20.60 2.37
CA ILE A 155 -1.02 21.15 3.00
C ILE A 155 -0.86 22.63 3.37
N LYS A 156 0.37 23.14 3.44
CA LYS A 156 0.65 24.55 3.73
C LYS A 156 0.77 25.35 2.42
N GLU A 157 -0.04 26.39 2.30
CA GLU A 157 0.28 27.55 1.47
C GLU A 157 1.47 28.29 2.11
N GLU A 158 2.36 28.84 1.30
CA GLU A 158 3.61 29.51 1.68
C GLU A 158 4.84 28.59 1.97
N ASN A 159 5.61 28.37 0.90
CA ASN A 159 7.08 28.31 0.88
C ASN A 159 7.85 27.33 1.77
N LYS A 160 7.20 26.39 2.46
CA LYS A 160 7.88 25.25 3.09
C LYS A 160 7.26 23.94 2.63
N THR A 161 7.59 23.53 1.41
CA THR A 161 7.54 22.09 1.12
C THR A 161 8.52 21.43 2.07
N SER A 162 8.06 20.63 3.03
CA SER A 162 8.97 19.76 3.76
C SER A 162 9.74 18.95 2.72
N GLU A 163 11.07 19.02 2.78
CA GLU A 163 11.97 18.25 1.89
C GLU A 163 12.01 16.77 2.26
N GLU A 164 11.14 16.35 3.18
CA GLU A 164 11.07 15.02 3.73
C GLU A 164 10.36 14.07 2.78
N CYS A 165 10.85 12.83 2.74
CA CYS A 165 10.26 11.77 1.95
C CYS A 165 8.85 11.43 2.43
N LYS A 166 7.93 11.34 1.48
CA LYS A 166 6.55 10.89 1.71
C LYS A 166 6.36 9.55 1.03
N PHE A 167 5.60 8.67 1.67
CA PHE A 167 5.35 7.32 1.20
C PHE A 167 3.86 7.00 1.25
N ALA A 168 3.40 6.15 0.35
CA ALA A 168 2.04 5.62 0.35
C ALA A 168 2.02 4.18 -0.16
N PHE A 169 1.18 3.34 0.42
CA PHE A 169 1.04 1.92 0.07
C PHE A 169 -0.30 1.37 0.55
N LEU A 170 -0.66 0.19 0.04
CA LEU A 170 -1.75 -0.63 0.56
C LEU A 170 -1.18 -1.71 1.47
N ALA A 171 -1.84 -1.95 2.60
CA ALA A 171 -1.50 -3.03 3.52
C ALA A 171 -2.77 -3.70 4.03
N ASP A 172 -2.67 -5.00 4.29
CA ASP A 172 -3.72 -5.80 4.91
C ASP A 172 -3.90 -5.41 6.39
N ASP A 173 -5.14 -5.18 6.79
CA ASP A 173 -5.52 -4.69 8.13
C ASP A 173 -5.16 -5.70 9.23
N LYS A 174 -5.28 -7.00 8.95
CA LYS A 174 -4.89 -8.04 9.90
C LYS A 174 -3.38 -8.05 10.11
N TRP A 175 -2.61 -7.90 9.02
CA TRP A 175 -1.16 -7.78 9.08
C TRP A 175 -0.70 -6.55 9.86
N LEU A 176 -1.36 -5.39 9.69
CA LEU A 176 -1.04 -4.17 10.44
C LEU A 176 -1.24 -4.33 11.95
N ASN A 177 -2.29 -5.05 12.34
CA ASN A 177 -2.67 -5.28 13.73
C ASN A 177 -1.99 -6.51 14.36
N SER A 178 -1.19 -7.25 13.58
CA SER A 178 -0.47 -8.41 14.10
C SER A 178 0.69 -7.97 15.01
N THR A 179 0.77 -8.58 16.19
CA THR A 179 1.88 -8.44 17.14
C THR A 179 3.16 -9.14 16.66
N THR A 180 3.06 -10.08 15.71
CA THR A 180 4.20 -10.73 15.07
C THR A 180 4.55 -10.01 13.77
N LYS A 181 5.12 -8.81 13.89
CA LYS A 181 5.76 -8.14 12.75
C LYS A 181 7.06 -8.87 12.43
N ASN A 182 6.96 -9.94 11.64
CA ASN A 182 8.13 -10.70 11.23
C ASN A 182 8.92 -9.83 10.24
N LEU A 183 9.97 -9.17 10.74
CA LEU A 183 10.86 -8.28 10.00
C LEU A 183 11.70 -9.02 8.93
N SER A 184 11.57 -10.35 8.82
CA SER A 184 12.24 -11.19 7.83
C SER A 184 11.83 -10.92 6.37
N TYR A 185 10.79 -10.13 6.13
CA TYR A 185 10.40 -9.70 4.77
C TYR A 185 11.10 -8.42 4.29
N TYR A 186 11.97 -7.81 5.11
CA TYR A 186 12.66 -6.56 4.81
C TYR A 186 14.18 -6.69 4.58
N VAL A 187 14.70 -7.91 4.40
CA VAL A 187 16.10 -8.17 4.04
C VAL A 187 16.19 -9.07 2.82
#